data_AF-A0A6N1MU43-F1
#
_entry.id   AF-A0A6N1MU43-F1
#
_cell.length_a   1.000
_cell.length_b   1.000
_cell.length_c   1.000
_cell.angle_alpha   90.00
_cell.angle_beta   90.00
_cell.angle_gamma   90.00
#
_symmetry.space_group_name_H-M   'P 1'
#
loop_
_entity.id
_entity.type
_entity.pdbx_description
1 polymer ?
#
loop_
_entity_poly.entity_id
_entity_poly.type
_entity_poly.pdbx_seq_one_letter_code
_entity_poly.pdbx_strand_id
1 'polypeptide(L)'
;MTVVTYRLLNSIEGYQCALADLFQRCVKDGASLGFLPHEPAEYFQHYWAGVAQDIQKEKTYLWATFLNENLVGTVQYSTVSACNKS
;
A
#
# COMPACT_ATOMS: atom_id res chain seq x y z
N MET A 1 -0.46 -15.62 -22.57
CA MET A 1 -0.33 -14.14 -22.65
C MET A 1 -0.38 -13.61 -21.24
N THR A 2 0.51 -12.69 -20.89
CA THR A 2 0.55 -12.05 -19.58
C THR A 2 -0.30 -10.80 -19.62
N VAL A 3 -1.29 -10.67 -18.72
CA VAL A 3 -2.15 -9.49 -18.65
C VAL A 3 -1.79 -8.67 -17.41
N VAL A 4 -1.49 -7.40 -17.63
CA VAL A 4 -1.22 -6.42 -16.57
C VAL A 4 -2.40 -5.45 -16.54
N THR A 5 -3.00 -5.26 -15.37
CA THR A 5 -4.03 -4.24 -15.15
C THR A 5 -3.68 -3.37 -13.96
N TYR A 6 -4.14 -2.12 -13.95
CA TYR A 6 -4.02 -1.21 -12.83
C TYR A 6 -5.39 -0.66 -12.46
N ARG A 7 -5.70 -0.61 -11.17
CA ARG A 7 -7.01 -0.20 -10.66
C ARG A 7 -6.82 0.74 -9.48
N LEU A 8 -7.61 1.81 -9.42
CA LEU A 8 -7.75 2.60 -8.20
C LEU A 8 -8.59 1.79 -7.21
N LEU A 9 -8.05 1.54 -6.02
CA LEU A 9 -8.71 0.82 -4.95
C LEU A 9 -9.33 1.82 -3.96
N ASN A 10 -10.66 1.76 -3.83
CA ASN A 10 -11.41 2.53 -2.82
C ASN A 10 -11.44 1.85 -1.44
N SER A 11 -10.94 0.62 -1.36
CA SER A 11 -10.77 -0.17 -0.14
C SER A 11 -9.67 -1.20 -0.35
N ILE A 12 -8.99 -1.60 0.72
CA ILE A 12 -8.01 -2.70 0.70
C ILE A 12 -8.61 -4.05 1.13
N GLU A 13 -9.91 -4.11 1.35
CA GLU A 13 -10.61 -5.33 1.74
C GLU A 13 -10.39 -6.45 0.72
N GLY A 14 -9.98 -7.62 1.21
CA GLY A 14 -9.61 -8.77 0.37
C GLY A 14 -8.15 -8.77 -0.10
N TYR A 15 -7.41 -7.67 0.09
CA TYR A 15 -6.02 -7.53 -0.37
C TYR A 15 -5.01 -7.36 0.77
N GLN A 16 -5.45 -7.30 2.03
CA GLN A 16 -4.59 -6.94 3.18
C GLN A 16 -3.35 -7.84 3.30
N CYS A 17 -3.51 -9.16 3.18
CA CYS A 17 -2.39 -10.10 3.26
C CYS A 17 -1.44 -9.92 2.07
N ALA A 18 -1.95 -9.83 0.84
CA ALA A 18 -1.13 -9.65 -0.35
C ALA A 18 -0.33 -8.34 -0.32
N LEU A 19 -0.92 -7.28 0.24
CA LEU A 19 -0.28 -5.99 0.44
C LEU A 19 0.79 -6.03 1.51
N ALA A 20 0.54 -6.71 2.64
CA ALA A 20 1.54 -6.90 3.70
C ALA A 20 2.74 -7.73 3.17
N ASP A 21 2.45 -8.83 2.46
CA ASP A 21 3.48 -9.68 1.85
C ASP A 21 4.29 -8.94 0.77
N LEU A 22 3.62 -8.12 -0.04
CA LEU A 22 4.30 -7.26 -1.02
C LEU A 22 5.25 -6.29 -0.31
N PHE A 23 4.78 -5.61 0.73
CA PHE A 23 5.56 -4.61 1.44
C PHE A 23 6.77 -5.26 2.15
N GLN A 24 6.55 -6.37 2.86
CA GLN A 24 7.64 -7.12 3.49
C GLN A 24 8.71 -7.55 2.48
N ARG A 25 8.30 -8.03 1.28
CA ARG A 25 9.23 -8.38 0.20
C ARG A 25 10.04 -7.18 -0.27
N CYS A 26 9.40 -6.03 -0.52
CA CYS A 26 10.09 -4.82 -0.93
C CYS A 26 11.16 -4.39 0.09
N VAL A 27 10.86 -4.41 1.39
CA VAL A 27 11.84 -4.05 2.43
C VAL A 27 12.98 -5.08 2.49
N LYS A 28 12.67 -6.38 2.40
CA LYS A 28 13.68 -7.45 2.40
C LYS A 28 14.63 -7.35 1.21
N ASP A 29 14.11 -6.99 0.03
CA ASP A 29 14.89 -6.88 -1.20
C ASP A 29 15.67 -5.55 -1.30
N GLY A 30 15.67 -4.75 -0.23
CA GLY A 30 16.51 -3.56 -0.09
C GLY A 30 15.89 -2.28 -0.63
N ALA A 31 14.57 -2.23 -0.84
CA ALA A 31 13.90 -0.98 -1.18
C ALA A 31 14.04 0.01 -0.02
N SER A 32 14.62 1.19 -0.29
CA SER A 32 14.78 2.26 0.69
C SER A 32 13.46 2.99 0.92
N LEU A 33 12.50 2.32 1.56
CA LEU A 33 11.18 2.85 1.90
C LEU A 33 11.14 3.53 3.28
N GLY A 34 12.27 3.62 3.98
CA GLY A 34 12.35 4.19 5.34
C GLY A 34 11.94 3.20 6.45
N PHE A 35 11.86 1.90 6.13
CA PHE A 35 11.49 0.83 7.05
C PHE A 35 12.65 -0.14 7.30
N LEU A 36 12.68 -0.73 8.49
CA LEU A 36 13.70 -1.72 8.86
C LEU A 36 13.29 -3.13 8.39
N PRO A 37 14.23 -3.94 7.88
CA PRO A 37 13.94 -5.29 7.35
C PRO A 37 13.55 -6.33 8.41
N HIS A 38 13.63 -6.00 9.70
CA HIS A 38 13.39 -6.91 10.81
C HIS A 38 12.09 -6.61 11.56
N GLU A 39 11.23 -5.76 11.01
CA GLU A 39 9.91 -5.51 11.61
C GLU A 39 9.04 -6.79 11.57
N PRO A 40 8.23 -7.03 12.62
CA PRO A 40 7.36 -8.21 12.70
C PRO A 40 6.22 -8.12 11.68
N ALA A 41 5.62 -9.25 11.33
CA ALA A 41 4.53 -9.30 10.34
C ALA A 41 3.34 -8.40 10.72
N GLU A 42 3.04 -8.25 12.02
CA GLU A 42 1.96 -7.38 12.49
C GLU A 42 2.21 -5.90 12.17
N TYR A 43 3.47 -5.48 12.06
CA TYR A 43 3.83 -4.11 11.70
C TYR A 43 3.29 -3.73 10.31
N PHE A 44 3.51 -4.61 9.33
CA PHE A 44 3.06 -4.38 7.96
C PHE A 44 1.52 -4.39 7.86
N GLN A 45 0.85 -5.25 8.63
CA GLN A 45 -0.60 -5.26 8.72
C GLN A 45 -1.13 -3.96 9.35
N HIS A 46 -0.49 -3.48 10.42
CA HIS A 46 -0.86 -2.23 11.08
C HIS A 46 -0.68 -1.02 10.16
N TYR A 47 0.42 -0.98 9.40
CA TYR A 47 0.63 0.05 8.37
C TYR A 47 -0.53 0.10 7.37
N TRP A 48 -0.91 -1.06 6.81
CA TRP A 48 -2.02 -1.12 5.85
C TRP A 48 -3.38 -0.78 6.47
N ALA A 49 -3.58 -1.05 7.76
CA ALA A 49 -4.77 -0.58 8.47
C ALA A 49 -4.83 0.96 8.54
N GLY A 50 -3.70 1.63 8.72
CA GLY A 50 -3.60 3.10 8.63
C GLY A 50 -3.95 3.61 7.23
N VAL A 51 -3.35 3.01 6.20
CA VAL A 51 -3.65 3.35 4.79
C VAL A 51 -5.14 3.16 4.48
N ALA A 52 -5.76 2.09 4.98
CA ALA A 52 -7.19 1.86 4.80
C ALA A 52 -8.03 3.01 5.38
N GLN A 53 -7.68 3.50 6.57
CA GLN A 53 -8.37 4.65 7.17
C GLN A 53 -8.18 5.93 6.37
N ASP A 54 -7.00 6.15 5.81
CA ASP A 54 -6.72 7.34 4.99
C ASP A 54 -7.41 7.31 3.63
N ILE A 55 -7.59 6.12 3.03
CA ILE A 55 -8.42 5.96 1.83
C ILE A 55 -9.87 6.36 2.12
N GLN A 56 -10.44 5.89 3.25
CA GLN A 56 -11.82 6.24 3.64
C GLN A 56 -12.00 7.74 3.91
N LYS A 57 -10.92 8.44 4.29
CA LYS A 57 -10.92 9.89 4.54
C LYS A 57 -10.53 10.71 3.31
N GLU A 58 -10.34 10.06 2.15
CA GLU A 58 -9.86 10.67 0.90
C GLU A 58 -8.50 11.40 1.06
N LYS A 59 -7.72 10.98 2.06
CA LYS A 59 -6.37 11.46 2.33
C LYS A 59 -5.32 10.73 1.52
N THR A 60 -5.60 9.48 1.13
CA THR A 60 -4.70 8.67 0.32
C THR A 60 -5.47 7.98 -0.80
N TYR A 61 -4.93 8.06 -2.00
CA TYR A 61 -5.41 7.33 -3.17
C TYR A 61 -4.44 6.18 -3.45
N LEU A 62 -4.96 4.96 -3.59
CA LEU A 62 -4.16 3.76 -3.75
C LEU A 62 -4.44 3.12 -5.11
N TRP A 63 -3.43 3.08 -5.98
CA TRP A 63 -3.46 2.25 -7.18
C TRP A 63 -2.80 0.91 -6.92
N ALA A 64 -3.41 -0.17 -7.39
CA ALA A 64 -2.84 -1.51 -7.36
C ALA A 64 -2.65 -2.04 -8.78
N THR A 65 -1.53 -2.71 -8.99
CA THR A 65 -1.19 -3.41 -10.23
C THR A 65 -1.41 -4.90 -10.05
N PHE A 66 -2.09 -5.51 -11.01
CA PHE A 66 -2.42 -6.93 -11.02
C PHE A 66 -1.80 -7.62 -12.23
N LEU A 67 -1.15 -8.76 -11.98
CA LEU A 67 -0.62 -9.68 -12.98
C LEU A 67 -1.45 -10.96 -12.98
N ASN A 68 -2.26 -11.18 -14.00
CA ASN A 68 -3.22 -12.30 -14.03
C ASN A 68 -4.05 -12.37 -12.72
N GLU A 69 -4.64 -11.24 -12.32
CA GLU A 69 -5.39 -11.03 -11.05
C GLU A 69 -4.59 -11.10 -9.74
N ASN A 70 -3.27 -11.37 -9.76
CA ASN A 70 -2.45 -11.32 -8.56
C ASN A 70 -1.92 -9.91 -8.31
N LEU A 71 -2.09 -9.38 -7.11
CA LEU A 71 -1.54 -8.08 -6.74
C LEU A 71 0.00 -8.17 -6.68
N VAL A 72 0.67 -7.37 -7.52
CA VAL A 72 2.14 -7.37 -7.67
C VAL A 72 2.79 -6.03 -7.34
N GLY A 73 2.00 -4.97 -7.15
CA GLY A 73 2.53 -3.64 -6.91
C GLY A 73 1.45 -2.67 -6.48
N THR A 74 1.85 -1.62 -5.77
CA THR A 74 0.97 -0.51 -5.44
C THR A 74 1.70 0.83 -5.54
N VAL A 75 0.91 1.89 -5.75
CA VAL A 75 1.35 3.29 -5.66
C VAL A 75 0.36 4.01 -4.76
N GLN A 76 0.87 4.70 -3.74
CA GLN A 76 0.09 5.55 -2.86
C GLN A 76 0.33 7.02 -3.21
N TYR A 77 -0.75 7.79 -3.28
CA TYR A 77 -0.72 9.23 -3.42
C TYR A 77 -1.45 9.86 -2.24
N SER A 78 -0.71 10.48 -1.33
CA SER A 78 -1.29 11.16 -0.16
C SER A 78 -1.50 12.64 -0.44
N THR A 79 -2.69 13.14 -0.12
CA THR A 79 -3.00 14.57 -0.20
C THR A 79 -2.44 15.27 1.03
N VAL A 80 -1.63 16.30 0.80
CA VAL A 80 -1.17 17.17 1.90
C VAL A 80 -2.28 18.18 2.16
N SER A 81 -2.94 18.08 3.32
CA SER A 81 -3.71 19.20 3.84
C SER A 81 -2.71 20.31 4.13
N ALA A 82 -2.73 21.38 3.31
CA ALA A 82 -1.90 22.55 3.53
C ALA A 82 -1.99 22.97 5.00
N CYS A 83 -0.84 23.09 5.64
CA CYS A 83 -0.70 23.72 6.95
C CYS A 83 -1.15 25.18 6.79
N ASN A 84 -2.45 25.45 6.98
CA ASN A 84 -2.86 26.79 7.35
C ASN A 84 -2.35 27.00 8.77
N LYS A 85 -1.16 27.59 8.88
CA LYS A 85 -0.77 28.31 10.08
C LYS A 85 -1.81 29.43 10.24
N SER A 86 -2.83 29.17 11.07
CA SER A 86 -3.69 30.20 11.65
C SER A 86 -2.89 31.07 12.59
#